data_AF-A0A2K5EMI4-F1
#
_entry.id   AF-A0A2K5EMI4-F1
#
_cell.length_a   1.000
_cell.length_b   1.000
_cell.length_c   1.000
_cell.angle_alpha   90.00
_cell.angle_beta   90.00
_cell.angle_gamma   90.00
#
_symmetry.space_group_name_H-M   'P 1'
#
loop_
_entity.id
_entity.type
_entity.pdbx_description
1 polymer ?
#
loop_
_entity_poly.entity_id
_entity_poly.type
_entity_poly.pdbx_seq_one_letter_code
_entity_poly.pdbx_strand_id
1 'polypeptide(L)' 'MDALDRVAKPKTKRAKRFLEKRESKLNENIKNVMLIKGGNANATVTQVLKDGYENFYKNHQ' A
#
# COMPACT_ATOMS: atom_id res chain seq x y z
N MET A 1 3.43 29.19 9.60
CA MET A 1 3.19 27.85 10.14
C MET A 1 3.45 26.86 9.00
N ASP A 2 4.64 26.27 8.99
CA ASP A 2 5.04 25.30 7.98
C ASP A 2 4.24 24.00 8.15
N ALA A 3 3.99 23.24 7.09
CA ALA A 3 3.17 22.03 7.14
C ALA A 3 3.75 20.97 8.11
N LEU A 4 5.07 21.02 8.30
CA LEU A 4 5.82 20.17 9.23
C LEU A 4 5.51 20.47 10.71
N ASP A 5 5.11 21.70 11.01
CA ASP A 5 4.87 22.18 12.38
C ASP A 5 3.59 21.60 13.01
N ARG A 6 2.73 20.99 12.18
CA ARG A 6 1.51 20.28 12.60
C ARG A 6 1.70 18.77 12.76
N VAL A 7 2.86 18.21 12.38
CA VAL A 7 3.09 16.76 12.40
C VAL A 7 3.63 16.35 13.77
N ALA A 8 2.71 15.97 14.66
CA ALA A 8 3.08 15.44 15.97
C ALA A 8 3.81 14.09 15.85
N LYS A 9 5.02 13.99 16.41
CA LYS A 9 5.78 12.73 16.44
C LYS A 9 5.00 11.65 17.22
N PRO A 10 4.84 10.44 16.66
CA PRO A 10 4.10 9.39 17.34
C PRO A 10 4.80 8.95 18.63
N LYS A 11 4.02 8.84 19.71
CA LYS A 11 4.53 8.44 21.03
C LYS A 11 4.58 6.92 21.23
N THR A 12 3.70 6.17 20.57
CA THR A 12 3.56 4.71 20.77
C THR A 12 4.51 3.90 19.89
N LYS A 13 5.00 2.76 20.40
CA LYS A 13 5.88 1.84 19.64
C LYS A 13 5.26 1.35 18.33
N ARG A 14 3.93 1.17 18.29
CA ARG A 14 3.20 0.72 17.08
C ARG A 14 3.21 1.79 16.00
N ALA A 15 2.94 3.05 16.37
CA ALA A 15 2.88 4.15 15.41
C ALA A 15 4.27 4.53 14.88
N LYS A 16 5.33 4.42 15.69
CA LYS A 16 6.71 4.56 15.22
C LYS A 16 7.07 3.51 14.16
N ARG A 17 6.83 2.23 14.47
CA ARG A 17 7.05 1.12 13.51
C ARG A 17 6.27 1.27 12.20
N PHE A 18 5.10 1.88 12.23
CA PHE A 18 4.33 2.17 11.01
C PHE A 18 5.03 3.17 10.10
N LEU A 19 5.65 4.23 10.66
CA LEU A 19 6.43 5.20 9.89
C LEU A 19 7.74 4.59 9.41
N GLU A 20 8.47 3.87 10.27
CA GLU A 20 9.71 3.16 9.91
C GLU A 20 9.49 2.17 8.75
N LYS A 21 8.30 1.55 8.65
CA LYS A 21 7.95 0.67 7.53
C LYS A 21 7.74 1.43 6.20
N ARG A 22 7.40 2.72 6.26
CA ARG A 22 7.10 3.59 5.11
C ARG A 22 8.26 4.50 4.70
N GLU A 23 9.28 4.64 5.53
CA GLU A 23 10.52 5.35 5.21
C GLU A 23 11.27 4.63 4.07
N SER A 24 12.06 5.39 3.32
CA SER A 24 12.93 4.87 2.26
C SER A 24 14.02 3.98 2.85
N LYS A 25 14.41 2.92 2.11
CA LYS A 25 15.41 1.94 2.54
C LYS A 25 16.38 1.64 1.40
N LEU A 26 17.62 1.25 1.74
CA LEU A 26 18.59 0.78 0.73
C LEU A 26 18.14 -0.53 0.08
N ASN A 27 17.67 -1.47 0.90
CA ASN A 27 17.02 -2.68 0.45
C ASN A 27 15.51 -2.50 0.59
N GLU A 28 14.84 -2.39 -0.55
CA GLU A 28 13.41 -2.09 -0.60
C GLU A 28 12.55 -3.26 -0.13
N ASN A 29 11.42 -2.95 0.51
CA ASN A 29 10.42 -3.97 0.85
C ASN A 29 9.63 -4.39 -0.41
N ILE A 30 8.92 -5.52 -0.33
CA ILE A 30 7.94 -5.89 -1.36
C ILE A 30 6.91 -4.76 -1.52
N LYS A 31 6.66 -4.37 -2.77
CA LYS A 31 5.71 -3.30 -3.10
C LYS A 31 4.28 -3.81 -2.92
N ASN A 32 3.49 -3.09 -2.14
CA ASN A 32 2.06 -3.37 -2.00
C ASN A 32 1.31 -2.77 -3.20
N VAL A 33 0.47 -3.57 -3.85
CA VAL A 33 -0.39 -3.12 -4.95
C VAL A 33 -1.75 -2.69 -4.40
N MET A 34 -2.30 -1.60 -4.92
CA MET A 34 -3.67 -1.16 -4.65
C MET A 34 -4.52 -1.36 -5.90
N LEU A 35 -5.55 -2.20 -5.80
CA LEU A 35 -6.52 -2.43 -6.89
C LEU A 35 -7.76 -1.58 -6.64
N ILE A 36 -8.12 -0.75 -7.62
CA ILE A 36 -9.27 0.16 -7.52
C ILE A 36 -10.21 -0.14 -8.69
N LYS A 37 -11.48 -0.41 -8.38
CA LYS A 37 -12.55 -0.52 -9.37
C LYS A 37 -13.32 0.80 -9.42
N GLY A 38 -13.38 1.43 -10.59
CA GLY A 38 -14.21 2.61 -10.82
C GLY A 38 -15.70 2.28 -10.96
N GLY A 39 -16.57 3.30 -10.83
CA GLY A 39 -18.03 3.12 -10.88
C GLY A 39 -18.57 2.53 -12.20
N ASN A 40 -17.93 2.85 -13.33
CA ASN A 40 -18.32 2.36 -14.66
C ASN A 40 -17.50 1.13 -15.13
N ALA A 41 -16.81 0.43 -14.24
CA ALA A 41 -16.03 -0.74 -14.62
C ALA A 41 -16.94 -1.92 -14.98
N ASN A 42 -16.72 -2.51 -16.16
CA ASN A 42 -17.50 -3.65 -16.65
C ASN A 42 -17.12 -4.97 -15.93
N ALA A 43 -17.90 -6.02 -16.19
CA ALA A 43 -17.69 -7.33 -15.59
C ALA A 43 -16.32 -7.92 -15.93
N THR A 44 -15.88 -7.79 -17.19
CA THR A 44 -14.58 -8.27 -17.66
C THR A 44 -13.41 -7.63 -16.90
N VAL A 45 -13.44 -6.31 -16.71
CA VAL A 45 -12.43 -5.57 -15.95
C VAL A 45 -12.41 -6.05 -14.50
N THR A 46 -13.58 -6.32 -13.90
CA THR A 46 -13.65 -6.84 -12.54
C THR A 46 -13.02 -8.24 -12.44
N GLN A 47 -13.28 -9.11 -13.42
CA GLN A 47 -12.70 -10.45 -13.46
C GLN A 47 -11.19 -10.42 -13.63
N VAL A 48 -10.68 -9.60 -14.57
CA VAL A 48 -9.24 -9.45 -14.80
C VAL A 48 -8.51 -8.94 -13.56
N LEU A 49 -9.10 -7.98 -12.83
CA LEU A 49 -8.52 -7.48 -11.58
C LEU A 49 -8.42 -8.58 -10.51
N LYS A 50 -9.43 -9.46 -10.43
CA LYS A 50 -9.44 -10.59 -9.50
C LYS A 50 -8.39 -11.64 -9.88
N ASP A 51 -8.35 -12.03 -11.15
CA ASP A 51 -7.39 -13.03 -11.65
C ASP A 51 -5.95 -12.54 -11.49
N GLY A 52 -5.70 -11.25 -11.78
CA GLY A 52 -4.40 -10.62 -11.57
C GLY A 52 -3.95 -10.64 -10.11
N TYR A 53 -4.87 -10.40 -9.17
CA TYR A 53 -4.58 -10.51 -7.74
C TYR A 53 -4.19 -11.95 -7.36
N GLU A 54 -5.01 -12.94 -7.74
CA GLU A 54 -4.74 -14.34 -7.40
C GLU A 54 -3.39 -14.83 -7.95
N ASN A 55 -3.06 -14.47 -9.19
CA ASN A 55 -1.79 -14.82 -9.81
C ASN A 55 -0.60 -14.14 -9.13
N PHE A 56 -0.74 -12.87 -8.73
CA PHE A 56 0.32 -12.18 -7.99
C PHE A 56 0.64 -12.87 -6.67
N TYR A 57 -0.39 -13.28 -5.91
CA TYR A 57 -0.20 -13.95 -4.62
C TYR A 57 0.37 -15.37 -4.73
N LYS A 58 -0.01 -16.13 -5.76
CA LYS A 58 0.49 -17.50 -5.97
C LYS A 58 1.96 -17.55 -6.37
N ASN A 59 2.47 -16.51 -7.04
CA ASN A 59 3.84 -16.49 -7.57
C ASN A 59 4.86 -15.82 -6.66
N HIS A 60 4.43 -15.17 -5.57
CA HIS A 60 5.30 -14.41 -4.66
C HIS A 60 5.22 -14.88 -3.19
N GLN A 61 4.68 -16.09 -2.93
CA GLN A 61 4.88 -16.85 -1.69
C GLN A 61 5.89 -17.96 -1.92
#